data_AF-A0A1V5XQU9-F1
#
_entry.id   AF-A0A1V5XQU9-F1
#
_cell.length_a   1.000
_cell.length_b   1.000
_cell.length_c   1.000
_cell.angle_alpha   90.00
_cell.angle_beta   90.00
_cell.angle_gamma   90.00
#
_symmetry.space_group_name_H-M   'P 1'
#
loop_
_entity.id
_entity.type
_entity.pdbx_description
1 polymer ?
#
loop_
_entity_poly.entity_id
_entity_poly.type
_entity_poly.pdbx_seq_one_letter_code
_entity_poly.pdbx_strand_id
1 'polypeptide(L)'
;MQTEFINLALSKSQAMECLGALLIKSVLEDELRSERGQEPAELSPLILRLATLLNIKEKVLESQMDSVEEALWEYSWFVFTNEWAWFRAQQEAKKTAGQSPVKETELEKRAEKIYKIKFNDFVKELDMCSQSQKNRKNKNVEQRKGADGR
;
A
#
# COMPACT_ATOMS: atom_id res chain seq x y z
N MET A 1 29.84 -14.40 -35.19
CA MET A 1 29.39 -13.29 -34.31
C MET A 1 30.53 -12.98 -33.37
N GLN A 2 31.10 -11.78 -33.42
CA GLN A 2 32.06 -11.34 -32.41
C GLN A 2 31.27 -11.04 -31.13
N THR A 3 31.63 -11.69 -30.04
CA THR A 3 31.03 -11.44 -28.73
C THR A 3 31.76 -10.26 -28.12
N GLU A 4 31.08 -9.14 -27.93
CA GLU A 4 31.62 -7.98 -27.22
C GLU A 4 31.53 -8.23 -25.72
N PHE A 5 32.63 -8.04 -25.00
CA PHE A 5 32.70 -8.16 -23.56
C PHE A 5 32.69 -6.76 -22.94
N ILE A 6 31.67 -6.47 -22.13
CA ILE A 6 31.56 -5.23 -21.37
C ILE A 6 31.80 -5.57 -19.89
N ASN A 7 32.77 -4.90 -19.29
CA ASN A 7 33.05 -5.03 -17.86
C ASN A 7 32.45 -3.85 -17.09
N LEU A 8 31.69 -4.16 -16.04
CA LEU A 8 31.12 -3.19 -15.12
C LEU A 8 31.77 -3.39 -13.74
N ALA A 9 32.41 -2.36 -13.19
CA ALA A 9 32.94 -2.39 -11.84
C ALA A 9 31.91 -1.76 -10.89
N LEU A 10 31.32 -2.58 -10.02
CA LEU A 10 30.37 -2.11 -9.00
C LEU A 10 30.97 -2.29 -7.61
N SER A 11 30.72 -1.31 -6.74
CA SER A 11 30.89 -1.51 -5.30
C SER A 11 29.87 -2.53 -4.79
N LYS A 12 30.15 -3.12 -3.62
CA LYS A 12 29.20 -4.04 -2.97
C LYS A 12 27.82 -3.39 -2.73
N SER A 13 27.79 -2.11 -2.34
CA SER A 13 26.53 -1.36 -2.14
C SER A 13 25.72 -1.29 -3.42
N GLN A 14 26.34 -0.87 -4.52
CA GLN A 14 25.68 -0.75 -5.81
C GLN A 14 25.16 -2.11 -6.32
N ALA A 15 25.94 -3.18 -6.12
CA ALA A 15 25.49 -4.52 -6.49
C ALA A 15 24.30 -4.99 -5.62
N MET A 16 24.27 -4.64 -4.34
CA MET A 16 23.10 -4.88 -3.46
C MET A 16 21.88 -4.06 -3.89
N GLU A 17 22.06 -2.80 -4.30
CA GLU A 17 20.99 -1.95 -4.84
C GLU A 17 20.42 -2.54 -6.14
N CYS A 18 21.28 -3.02 -7.04
CA CYS A 18 20.86 -3.74 -8.23
C CYS A 18 20.07 -5.01 -7.89
N LEU A 19 20.53 -5.78 -6.90
CA LEU A 19 19.80 -6.96 -6.42
C LEU A 19 18.41 -6.56 -5.90
N GLY A 20 18.32 -5.54 -5.05
CA GLY A 20 17.04 -5.03 -4.53
C GLY A 20 16.08 -4.60 -5.65
N ALA A 21 16.57 -3.87 -6.65
CA ALA A 21 15.76 -3.46 -7.80
C ALA A 21 15.24 -4.67 -8.61
N LEU A 22 16.04 -5.72 -8.77
CA LEU A 22 15.62 -6.95 -9.45
C LEU A 22 14.58 -7.73 -8.63
N LEU A 23 14.72 -7.76 -7.30
CA LEU A 23 13.73 -8.40 -6.42
C LEU A 23 12.39 -7.67 -6.46
N ILE A 24 12.38 -6.34 -6.39
CA ILE A 24 11.16 -5.52 -6.55
C ILE A 24 10.47 -5.86 -7.88
N LYS A 25 11.25 -5.91 -8.97
CA LYS A 25 10.72 -6.27 -10.28
C LYS A 25 10.10 -7.67 -10.29
N SER A 26 10.76 -8.65 -9.66
CA SER A 26 10.25 -10.02 -9.57
C SER A 26 8.89 -10.07 -8.87
N VAL A 27 8.78 -9.43 -7.71
CA VAL A 27 7.53 -9.37 -6.92
C VAL A 27 6.40 -8.71 -7.73
N LEU A 28 6.69 -7.61 -8.44
CA LEU A 28 5.70 -6.96 -9.30
C LEU A 28 5.27 -7.84 -10.48
N GLU A 29 6.21 -8.57 -11.09
CA GLU A 29 5.89 -9.51 -12.18
C GLU A 29 5.00 -10.65 -11.67
N ASP A 30 5.26 -11.17 -10.48
CA ASP A 30 4.44 -12.21 -9.84
C ASP A 30 3.02 -11.72 -9.55
N GLU A 31 2.87 -10.51 -9.00
CA GLU A 31 1.55 -9.91 -8.77
C GLU A 31 0.77 -9.73 -10.08
N LEU A 32 1.41 -9.18 -11.11
CA LEU A 32 0.79 -9.00 -12.44
C LEU A 32 0.39 -10.32 -13.09
N ARG A 33 1.13 -11.40 -12.83
CA ARG A 33 0.79 -12.75 -13.30
C ARG A 33 -0.38 -13.32 -12.54
N SER A 34 -0.40 -13.15 -11.22
CA SER A 34 -1.52 -13.53 -10.35
C SER A 34 -2.83 -12.88 -10.79
N GLU A 35 -2.82 -11.57 -11.06
CA GLU A 35 -3.97 -10.83 -11.61
C GLU A 35 -4.48 -11.40 -12.95
N ARG A 36 -3.59 -11.98 -13.75
CA ARG A 36 -3.90 -12.62 -15.04
C ARG A 36 -4.26 -14.10 -14.91
N GLY A 37 -4.26 -14.66 -13.70
CA GLY A 37 -4.48 -16.09 -13.45
C GLY A 37 -3.35 -16.98 -13.98
N GLN A 38 -2.13 -16.45 -14.06
CA GLN A 38 -0.94 -17.17 -14.48
C GLN A 38 -0.18 -17.73 -13.27
N GLU A 39 0.60 -18.80 -13.48
CA GLU A 39 1.47 -19.34 -12.43
C GLU A 39 2.56 -18.33 -12.01
N PRO A 40 3.05 -18.37 -10.76
CA PRO A 40 4.18 -17.54 -10.32
C PRO A 40 5.40 -17.69 -11.25
N ALA A 41 6.15 -16.61 -11.44
CA ALA A 41 7.40 -16.67 -12.18
C ALA A 41 8.50 -17.30 -11.32
N GLU A 42 9.41 -18.02 -11.99
CA GLU A 42 10.65 -18.41 -11.34
C GLU A 42 11.58 -17.19 -11.20
N LEU A 43 12.36 -17.17 -10.13
CA LEU A 43 13.38 -16.15 -9.91
C LEU A 43 14.34 -16.07 -11.10
N SER A 44 14.57 -14.83 -11.57
CA SER A 44 15.48 -14.59 -12.69
C SER A 44 16.86 -15.21 -12.44
N PRO A 45 17.46 -15.92 -13.43
CA PRO A 45 18.82 -16.43 -13.30
C PRO A 45 19.86 -15.35 -12.98
N LEU A 46 19.59 -14.09 -13.33
CA LEU A 46 20.44 -12.97 -13.00
C LEU A 46 20.46 -12.68 -11.49
N ILE A 47 19.31 -12.78 -10.82
CA ILE A 47 19.16 -12.62 -9.37
C ILE A 47 19.99 -13.69 -8.66
N LEU A 48 19.84 -14.95 -9.06
CA LEU A 48 20.58 -16.07 -8.47
C LEU A 48 22.10 -15.92 -8.66
N ARG A 49 22.53 -15.50 -9.85
CA ARG A 49 23.95 -15.23 -10.13
C ARG A 49 24.49 -14.07 -9.29
N LEU A 50 23.75 -12.98 -9.19
CA LEU A 50 24.15 -11.81 -8.41
C LEU A 50 24.19 -12.12 -6.91
N ALA A 51 23.21 -12.85 -6.39
CA ALA A 51 23.20 -13.35 -5.01
C ALA A 51 24.42 -14.23 -4.73
N THR A 52 24.77 -15.13 -5.65
CA THR A 52 25.99 -15.96 -5.55
C THR A 52 27.26 -15.12 -5.52
N LEU A 53 27.39 -14.12 -6.41
CA LEU A 53 28.53 -13.21 -6.45
C LEU A 53 28.65 -12.37 -5.16
N LEU A 54 27.53 -12.03 -4.54
CA LEU A 54 27.46 -11.31 -3.27
C LEU A 54 27.59 -12.23 -2.05
N ASN A 55 27.74 -13.53 -2.25
CA ASN A 55 27.79 -14.57 -1.21
C ASN A 55 26.55 -14.55 -0.28
N ILE A 56 25.39 -14.29 -0.87
CA ILE A 56 24.08 -14.29 -0.19
C ILE A 56 23.55 -15.72 -0.21
N LYS A 57 23.17 -16.23 0.96
CA LYS A 57 22.54 -17.55 1.10
C LYS A 57 21.07 -17.46 0.69
N GLU A 58 20.52 -18.55 0.20
CA GLU A 58 19.11 -18.68 -0.21
C GLU A 58 18.13 -18.16 0.85
N LYS A 59 18.26 -18.59 2.11
CA LYS A 59 17.42 -18.08 3.21
C LYS A 59 17.46 -16.56 3.41
N VAL A 60 18.60 -15.94 3.12
CA VAL A 60 18.75 -14.47 3.22
C VAL A 60 18.09 -13.80 2.01
N LEU A 61 18.16 -14.43 0.84
CA LEU A 61 17.49 -13.96 -0.37
C LEU A 61 15.96 -14.02 -0.20
N GLU A 62 15.44 -15.13 0.33
CA GLU A 62 14.01 -15.27 0.69
C GLU A 62 13.57 -14.19 1.67
N SER A 63 14.29 -13.99 2.78
CA SER A 63 13.99 -12.92 3.73
C SER A 63 14.06 -11.51 3.11
N GLN A 64 14.91 -11.30 2.10
CA GLN A 64 14.93 -10.03 1.36
C GLN A 64 13.72 -9.89 0.43
N MET A 65 13.23 -10.97 -0.16
CA MET A 65 11.97 -10.95 -0.91
C MET A 65 10.79 -10.59 -0.01
N ASP A 66 10.66 -11.26 1.13
CA ASP A 66 9.60 -10.97 2.11
C ASP A 66 9.63 -9.49 2.54
N SER A 67 10.82 -8.95 2.79
CA SER A 67 11.00 -7.54 3.16
C SER A 67 10.63 -6.58 2.02
N VAL A 68 10.86 -6.96 0.77
CA VAL A 68 10.47 -6.18 -0.41
C VAL A 68 8.95 -6.19 -0.57
N GLU A 69 8.32 -7.36 -0.41
CA GLU A 69 6.86 -7.50 -0.43
C GLU A 69 6.20 -6.64 0.64
N GLU A 70 6.70 -6.70 1.88
CA GLU A 70 6.21 -5.89 2.99
C GLU A 70 6.36 -4.40 2.69
N ALA A 71 7.51 -3.96 2.19
CA ALA A 71 7.74 -2.56 1.82
C ALA A 71 6.82 -2.07 0.70
N LEU A 72 6.57 -2.91 -0.32
CA LEU A 72 5.63 -2.61 -1.40
C LEU A 72 4.20 -2.53 -0.89
N TRP A 73 3.81 -3.43 0.02
CA TRP A 73 2.51 -3.42 0.66
C TRP A 73 2.31 -2.16 1.49
N GLU A 74 3.27 -1.81 2.36
CA GLU A 74 3.23 -0.60 3.19
C GLU A 74 3.12 0.66 2.34
N TYR A 75 3.93 0.75 1.27
CA TYR A 75 3.88 1.87 0.34
C TYR A 75 2.52 1.97 -0.36
N SER A 76 1.99 0.84 -0.85
CA SER A 76 0.68 0.79 -1.50
C SER A 76 -0.43 1.20 -0.54
N TRP A 77 -0.37 0.75 0.71
CA TRP A 77 -1.30 1.14 1.76
C TRP A 77 -1.21 2.64 2.09
N PHE A 78 -0.01 3.18 2.19
CA PHE A 78 0.21 4.61 2.41
C PHE A 78 -0.35 5.46 1.26
N VAL A 79 -0.06 5.10 0.01
CA VAL A 79 -0.58 5.80 -1.17
C VAL A 79 -2.11 5.75 -1.19
N PHE A 80 -2.68 4.56 -1.02
CA PHE A 80 -4.13 4.37 -0.99
C PHE A 80 -4.81 5.20 0.10
N THR A 81 -4.32 5.13 1.33
CA THR A 81 -4.89 5.88 2.46
C THR A 81 -4.78 7.39 2.25
N ASN A 82 -3.68 7.85 1.65
CA ASN A 82 -3.48 9.24 1.30
C ASN A 82 -4.47 9.74 0.24
N GLU A 83 -4.61 9.00 -0.85
CA GLU A 83 -5.57 9.32 -1.92
C GLU A 83 -7.01 9.28 -1.41
N TRP A 84 -7.35 8.29 -0.59
CA TRP A 84 -8.65 8.18 0.06
C TRP A 84 -8.95 9.41 0.93
N ALA A 85 -8.03 9.78 1.83
CA ALA A 85 -8.20 10.94 2.70
C ALA A 85 -8.34 12.25 1.90
N TRP A 86 -7.57 12.40 0.81
CA TRP A 86 -7.68 13.54 -0.08
C TRP A 86 -9.06 13.62 -0.76
N PHE A 87 -9.52 12.50 -1.32
CA PHE A 87 -10.84 12.41 -1.94
C PHE A 87 -11.96 12.76 -0.96
N ARG A 88 -11.90 12.26 0.28
CA ARG A 88 -12.89 12.57 1.33
C ARG A 88 -12.86 14.06 1.72
N ALA A 89 -11.68 14.65 1.81
CA ALA A 89 -11.55 16.09 2.05
C ALA A 89 -12.18 16.93 0.94
N GLN A 90 -12.01 16.53 -0.33
CA GLN A 90 -12.66 17.19 -1.47
C GLN A 90 -14.19 17.08 -1.40
N GLN A 91 -14.73 15.91 -1.03
CA GLN A 91 -16.18 15.74 -0.84
C GLN A 91 -16.73 16.63 0.27
N GLU A 92 -16.04 16.72 1.41
CA GLU A 92 -16.45 17.61 2.50
C GLU A 92 -16.34 19.10 2.12
N ALA A 93 -15.29 19.49 1.40
CA ALA A 93 -15.13 20.86 0.89
C ALA A 93 -16.29 21.26 -0.03
N LYS A 94 -16.72 20.35 -0.93
CA LYS A 94 -17.89 20.56 -1.78
C LYS A 94 -19.18 20.66 -0.96
N LYS A 95 -19.36 19.79 0.04
CA LYS A 95 -20.54 19.79 0.91
C LYS A 95 -20.67 21.08 1.73
N THR A 96 -19.54 21.62 2.21
CA THR A 96 -19.50 22.86 2.99
C THR A 96 -19.63 24.14 2.14
N ALA A 97 -19.32 24.07 0.85
CA ALA A 97 -19.50 25.20 -0.08
C ALA A 97 -20.97 25.49 -0.44
N GLY A 98 -21.88 24.53 -0.24
CA GLY A 98 -23.31 24.70 -0.55
C GLY A 98 -23.61 24.79 -2.06
N GLN A 99 -24.72 25.43 -2.43
CA GLN A 99 -25.15 25.61 -3.84
C GLN A 99 -24.50 26.82 -4.54
N SER A 100 -23.71 27.63 -3.83
CA SER A 100 -23.09 28.83 -4.41
C SER A 100 -21.92 28.45 -5.31
N PRO A 101 -21.76 29.10 -6.48
CA PRO A 101 -20.62 28.85 -7.35
C PRO A 101 -19.33 29.34 -6.67
N VAL A 102 -18.55 28.40 -6.15
CA VAL A 102 -17.22 28.66 -5.58
C VAL A 102 -16.17 28.30 -6.63
N LYS A 103 -15.13 29.12 -6.74
CA LYS A 103 -14.00 28.85 -7.63
C LYS A 103 -13.29 27.55 -7.22
N GLU A 104 -12.84 26.77 -8.19
CA GLU A 104 -12.15 25.50 -7.95
C GLU A 104 -10.93 25.65 -7.03
N THR A 105 -10.15 26.72 -7.20
CA THR A 105 -8.99 27.03 -6.37
C THR A 105 -9.34 27.30 -4.89
N GLU A 106 -10.54 27.79 -4.60
CA GLU A 106 -11.01 27.97 -3.22
C GLU A 106 -11.49 26.65 -2.61
N LEU A 107 -12.07 25.76 -3.43
CA LEU A 107 -12.45 24.41 -3.01
C LEU A 107 -11.21 23.57 -2.68
N GLU A 108 -10.16 23.65 -3.48
CA GLU A 108 -8.89 22.96 -3.22
C GLU A 108 -8.26 23.43 -1.91
N LYS A 109 -8.18 24.76 -1.67
CA LYS A 109 -7.67 25.30 -0.40
C LYS A 109 -8.50 24.87 0.81
N ARG A 110 -9.82 24.73 0.66
CA ARG A 110 -10.70 24.20 1.71
C ARG A 110 -10.45 22.72 1.92
N ALA A 111 -10.34 21.94 0.85
CA ALA A 111 -10.03 20.51 0.90
C ALA A 111 -8.69 20.27 1.58
N GLU A 112 -7.65 21.04 1.26
CA GLU A 112 -6.33 20.94 1.90
C GLU A 112 -6.39 21.19 3.41
N LYS A 113 -7.15 22.20 3.85
CA LYS A 113 -7.37 22.44 5.29
C LYS A 113 -8.09 21.28 5.97
N ILE A 114 -9.16 20.77 5.34
CA ILE A 114 -9.93 19.65 5.86
C ILE A 114 -9.05 18.39 5.95
N TYR A 115 -8.30 18.10 4.88
CA TYR A 115 -7.37 16.99 4.81
C TYR A 115 -6.36 17.02 5.97
N LYS A 116 -5.68 18.15 6.20
CA LYS A 116 -4.68 18.28 7.29
C LYS A 116 -5.27 18.07 8.68
N ILE A 117 -6.54 18.43 8.88
CA ILE A 117 -7.21 18.31 10.19
C ILE A 117 -7.81 16.91 10.39
N LYS A 118 -8.40 16.33 9.34
CA LYS A 118 -9.22 15.11 9.43
C LYS A 118 -8.58 13.86 8.83
N PHE A 119 -7.32 13.93 8.38
CA PHE A 119 -6.62 12.79 7.79
C PHE A 119 -6.81 11.49 8.60
N ASN A 120 -6.50 11.52 9.90
CA ASN A 120 -6.63 10.36 10.78
C ASN A 120 -8.08 9.87 10.92
N ASP A 121 -9.07 10.75 10.80
CA ASP A 121 -10.47 10.36 10.85
C ASP A 121 -10.91 9.68 9.55
N PHE A 122 -10.43 10.15 8.39
CA PHE A 122 -10.65 9.48 7.12
C PHE A 122 -9.97 8.11 7.04
N VAL A 123 -8.76 7.98 7.59
CA VAL A 123 -8.06 6.68 7.66
C VAL A 123 -8.82 5.69 8.53
N LYS A 124 -9.41 6.12 9.66
CA LYS A 124 -10.26 5.26 10.50
C LYS A 124 -11.52 4.75 9.79
N GLU A 125 -11.99 5.41 8.72
CA GLU A 125 -13.12 4.90 7.91
C GLU A 125 -12.76 3.59 7.20
N LEU A 126 -11.48 3.40 6.86
CA LEU A 126 -10.97 2.19 6.19
C LEU A 126 -10.77 1.02 7.17
N ASP A 127 -10.66 1.30 8.47
CA ASP A 127 -10.51 0.29 9.51
C ASP A 127 -11.85 -0.41 9.79
N MET A 128 -12.17 -1.41 8.97
CA MET A 128 -13.44 -2.14 8.98
C MET A 128 -13.74 -2.90 10.29
N CYS A 129 -12.83 -2.93 11.27
CA CYS A 129 -13.04 -3.64 12.53
C CYS A 129 -14.00 -2.96 13.52
N SER A 130 -14.27 -1.65 13.38
CA SER A 130 -14.97 -0.88 14.44
C SER A 130 -16.51 -0.82 14.31
N GLN A 131 -17.08 -1.02 13.12
CA GLN A 131 -18.54 -0.89 12.91
C GLN A 131 -19.34 -2.14 13.33
N SER A 132 -18.76 -3.33 13.18
CA SER A 132 -19.41 -4.60 13.53
C SER A 132 -19.64 -4.77 15.05
N GLN A 133 -18.86 -4.08 15.89
CA GLN A 133 -18.97 -4.18 17.34
C GLN A 133 -19.99 -3.22 17.96
N LYS A 134 -20.18 -2.03 17.37
CA LYS A 134 -21.16 -1.04 17.88
C LYS A 134 -22.61 -1.51 17.66
N ASN A 135 -22.89 -2.18 16.54
CA ASN A 135 -24.23 -2.72 16.26
C ASN A 135 -24.61 -3.93 17.14
N ARG A 136 -23.64 -4.70 17.63
CA ARG A 136 -23.90 -5.82 18.57
C ARG A 136 -24.20 -5.35 19.99
N LYS A 137 -23.58 -4.24 20.45
CA LYS A 137 -23.83 -3.71 21.81
C LYS A 137 -25.22 -3.08 21.94
N ASN A 138 -25.73 -2.40 20.92
CA ASN A 138 -27.06 -1.77 21.00
C ASN A 138 -28.21 -2.79 21.01
N LYS A 139 -28.11 -3.89 20.25
CA LYS A 139 -29.13 -4.95 20.28
C LYS A 139 -29.25 -5.67 21.63
N ASN A 140 -28.14 -5.82 22.37
CA ASN A 140 -28.16 -6.45 23.70
C ASN A 140 -28.73 -5.54 24.81
N VAL A 141 -28.69 -4.22 24.64
CA VAL A 141 -29.28 -3.28 25.61
C VAL A 141 -30.80 -3.18 25.42
N GLU A 142 -31.30 -3.25 24.18
CA GLU A 142 -32.75 -3.28 23.91
C GLU A 142 -33.41 -4.59 24.37
N GLN A 143 -32.74 -5.74 24.22
CA GLN A 143 -33.29 -7.02 24.70
C GLN A 143 -33.38 -7.12 26.22
N ARG A 144 -32.50 -6.43 26.97
CA ARG A 144 -32.56 -6.43 28.45
C ARG A 144 -33.64 -5.49 29.01
N LYS A 145 -33.97 -4.40 28.31
CA LYS A 145 -35.05 -3.48 28.75
C LYS A 145 -36.46 -3.99 28.48
N GLY A 146 -36.63 -4.99 27.61
CA GLY A 146 -37.92 -5.65 27.37
C GLY A 146 -38.26 -6.79 28.34
N ALA A 147 -37.31 -7.25 29.14
CA ALA A 147 -37.49 -8.41 30.04
C ALA A 147 -37.88 -8.05 31.48
N ASP A 148 -37.57 -6.82 31.94
CA ASP A 148 -37.88 -6.33 33.30
C ASP A 148 -39.19 -5.51 33.38
N GLY A 149 -40.02 -5.54 32.34
CA GLY A 149 -41.26 -4.77 32.23
C GLY A 149 -42.55 -5.61 32.25
N ARG A 150 -42.63 -6.63 33.10
CA ARG A 150 -43.89 -7.31 33.44
C ARG A 150 -44.09 -7.37 34.95
#